data_AF-A0A9W4GU21-F1
#
_entry.id   AF-A0A9W4GU21-F1
#
_cell.length_a   1.000
_cell.length_b   1.000
_cell.length_c   1.000
_cell.angle_alpha   90.00
_cell.angle_beta   90.00
_cell.angle_gamma   90.00
#
_symmetry.space_group_name_H-M   'P 1'
#
loop_
_entity.id
_entity.type
_entity.pdbx_description
1 polymer ?
#
loop_
_entity_poly.entity_id
_entity_poly.type
_entity_poly.pdbx_seq_one_letter_code
_entity_poly.pdbx_strand_id
1 'polypeptide(L)'
;MLAAVLKAEVDQYIGELAGQRDEAGRRLVVRNGRHRPRTVTTAAGPVEVAAPRVNDKRVDETTGERQRFSSKILAPWCRKSPKISEVLPLLYLHGLPSGDFAPAMEQFLGSPAVLSPAPVTRLTQQ
;
A
#
# COMPACT_ATOMS: atom_id res chain seq x y z
N MET A 1 -3.23 -12.34 7.34
CA MET A 1 -4.38 -11.99 6.47
C MET A 1 -3.97 -11.09 5.29
N LEU A 2 -3.42 -9.89 5.49
CA LEU A 2 -3.07 -8.94 4.42
C LEU A 2 -2.22 -9.54 3.28
N ALA A 3 -1.15 -10.26 3.61
CA ALA A 3 -0.30 -10.91 2.59
C ALA A 3 -1.04 -11.94 1.72
N ALA A 4 -2.03 -12.64 2.29
CA ALA A 4 -2.84 -13.62 1.55
C ALA A 4 -3.78 -12.92 0.56
N VAL A 5 -4.40 -11.80 0.96
CA VAL A 5 -5.28 -11.03 0.07
C VAL A 5 -4.47 -10.39 -1.06
N LEU A 6 -3.28 -9.85 -0.76
CA LEU A 6 -2.37 -9.33 -1.80
C LEU A 6 -1.92 -10.41 -2.78
N LYS A 7 -1.70 -11.63 -2.30
CA LYS A 7 -1.39 -12.77 -3.17
C LYS A 7 -2.60 -13.10 -4.07
N ALA A 8 -3.80 -13.17 -3.49
CA ALA A 8 -5.03 -13.48 -4.21
C ALA A 8 -5.34 -12.42 -5.29
N GLU A 9 -5.18 -11.13 -4.99
CA GLU A 9 -5.35 -10.04 -5.96
C GLU A 9 -4.41 -10.21 -7.17
N VAL A 10 -3.14 -10.56 -6.91
CA VAL A 10 -2.14 -10.78 -7.94
C VAL A 10 -2.43 -12.06 -8.74
N ASP A 11 -2.85 -13.14 -8.08
CA ASP A 11 -3.24 -14.39 -8.74
C ASP A 11 -4.46 -14.16 -9.66
N GLN A 12 -5.45 -13.40 -9.20
CA GLN A 12 -6.61 -13.01 -10.00
C GLN A 12 -6.18 -12.21 -11.23
N TYR A 13 -5.38 -11.15 -11.05
CA TYR A 13 -4.93 -10.29 -12.15
C TYR A 13 -4.15 -11.07 -13.24
N ILE A 14 -3.26 -11.98 -12.82
CA ILE A 14 -2.51 -12.84 -13.76
C ILE A 14 -3.43 -13.87 -14.43
N GLY A 15 -4.42 -14.39 -13.70
CA GLY A 15 -5.39 -15.36 -14.20
C GLY A 15 -6.28 -14.79 -15.30
N GLU A 16 -6.87 -13.61 -15.05
CA GLU A 16 -7.71 -12.88 -16.00
C GLU A 16 -6.96 -12.57 -17.31
N LEU A 17 -5.65 -12.37 -17.23
CA LEU A 17 -4.80 -11.99 -18.37
C LEU A 17 -3.95 -13.16 -18.91
N ALA A 18 -4.26 -14.40 -18.53
CA ALA A 18 -3.50 -15.59 -18.94
C ALA A 18 -3.53 -15.86 -20.45
N GLY A 19 -4.56 -15.37 -21.15
CA GLY A 19 -4.70 -15.44 -22.60
C GLY A 19 -3.84 -14.42 -23.37
N GLN A 20 -3.38 -13.36 -22.71
CA GLN A 20 -2.55 -12.32 -23.33
C GLN A 20 -1.13 -12.85 -23.53
N ARG A 21 -0.79 -13.21 -24.77
CA ARG A 21 0.49 -13.85 -25.13
C ARG A 21 1.19 -13.11 -26.27
N ASP A 22 2.51 -13.20 -26.31
CA ASP A 22 3.31 -12.75 -27.45
C ASP A 22 3.24 -13.74 -28.63
N GLU A 23 3.86 -13.37 -29.76
CA GLU A 23 3.96 -14.20 -30.96
C GLU A 23 4.65 -15.55 -30.72
N ALA A 24 5.52 -15.62 -29.70
CA ALA A 24 6.18 -16.85 -29.26
C ALA A 24 5.35 -17.67 -28.26
N GLY A 25 4.09 -17.28 -28.02
CA GLY A 25 3.16 -17.95 -27.12
C GLY A 25 3.43 -17.75 -25.62
N ARG A 26 4.32 -16.84 -25.23
CA ARG A 26 4.65 -16.55 -23.83
C ARG A 26 3.68 -15.52 -23.26
N ARG A 27 3.29 -15.69 -22.01
CA ARG A 27 2.39 -14.74 -21.33
C ARG A 27 3.04 -13.35 -21.22
N LEU A 28 2.26 -12.33 -21.54
CA LEU A 28 2.66 -10.93 -21.39
C LEU A 28 2.62 -10.47 -19.92
N VAL A 29 1.79 -11.12 -19.09
CA VAL A 29 1.60 -10.79 -17.67
C VAL A 29 2.06 -11.95 -16.80
N VAL A 30 3.10 -11.72 -15.99
CA VAL A 30 3.70 -12.75 -15.17
C VAL A 30 4.05 -12.25 -13.77
N ARG A 31 4.09 -13.16 -12.79
CA ARG A 31 4.60 -12.86 -11.45
C ARG A 31 6.11 -12.62 -11.51
N ASN A 32 6.59 -11.58 -10.83
CA ASN A 32 8.00 -11.15 -10.85
C ASN A 32 8.56 -10.91 -9.43
N GLY A 33 8.45 -11.94 -8.59
CA GLY A 33 8.93 -11.89 -7.21
C GLY A 33 8.11 -10.97 -6.30
N ARG A 34 8.78 -10.30 -5.37
CA ARG A 34 8.18 -9.40 -4.36
C ARG A 34 8.93 -8.07 -4.30
N HIS A 35 8.27 -7.04 -3.81
CA HIS A 35 8.91 -5.77 -3.44
C HIS A 35 9.79 -5.95 -2.21
N ARG A 36 10.73 -5.01 -2.00
CA ARG A 36 11.43 -4.88 -0.73
C ARG A 36 10.38 -4.75 0.41
N PRO A 37 10.57 -5.46 1.53
CA PRO A 37 9.67 -5.36 2.66
C PRO A 37 9.52 -3.91 3.12
N ARG A 38 8.31 -3.55 3.58
CA ARG A 38 8.05 -2.27 4.23
C ARG A 38 7.03 -2.44 5.35
N THR A 39 7.14 -1.62 6.38
CA THR A 39 6.17 -1.59 7.46
C THR A 39 4.99 -0.70 7.10
N VAL A 40 3.78 -1.21 7.33
CA VAL A 40 2.52 -0.48 7.21
C VAL A 40 1.87 -0.39 8.58
N THR A 41 1.67 0.83 9.08
CA THR A 41 0.96 1.04 10.35
C THR A 41 -0.54 0.84 10.16
N THR A 42 -1.10 -0.14 10.85
CA THR A 42 -2.54 -0.44 10.87
C THR A 42 -3.12 -0.19 12.26
N ALA A 43 -4.45 -0.24 12.39
CA ALA A 43 -5.11 -0.17 13.70
C ALA A 43 -4.76 -1.33 14.64
N ALA A 44 -4.27 -2.46 14.11
CA ALA A 44 -3.79 -3.58 14.89
C ALA A 44 -2.27 -3.51 15.18
N GLY A 45 -1.63 -2.38 14.87
CA GLY A 45 -0.18 -2.19 14.98
C GLY A 45 0.57 -2.26 13.64
N PRO A 46 1.91 -2.18 13.68
CA PRO A 46 2.76 -2.24 12.50
C PRO A 46 2.76 -3.64 11.89
N VAL A 47 2.60 -3.72 10.57
CA VAL A 47 2.66 -4.97 9.81
C VAL A 47 3.73 -4.85 8.73
N GLU A 48 4.72 -5.73 8.75
CA GLU A 48 5.69 -5.83 7.65
C GLU A 48 5.06 -6.53 6.44
N VAL A 49 5.20 -5.91 5.27
CA VAL A 49 4.61 -6.40 4.02
C VAL A 49 5.66 -6.45 2.91
N ALA A 50 5.85 -7.64 2.34
CA ALA A 50 6.56 -7.86 1.09
C ALA A 50 5.53 -8.14 -0.03
N ALA A 51 5.01 -7.07 -0.66
CA ALA A 51 3.94 -7.17 -1.65
C ALA A 51 4.42 -7.93 -2.92
N PRO A 52 3.62 -8.85 -3.49
CA PRO A 52 3.98 -9.52 -4.74
C PRO A 52 4.03 -8.53 -5.90
N ARG A 53 4.89 -8.83 -6.87
CA ARG A 53 5.10 -8.01 -8.07
C ARG A 53 4.55 -8.72 -9.29
N VAL A 54 4.00 -7.92 -10.20
CA VAL A 54 3.61 -8.36 -11.53
C VAL A 54 4.44 -7.60 -12.55
N ASN A 55 4.96 -8.34 -13.52
CA ASN A 55 5.57 -7.81 -14.71
C ASN A 55 4.53 -7.89 -15.83
N ASP A 56 3.83 -6.79 -16.08
CA ASP A 56 2.89 -6.66 -17.19
C ASP A 56 3.61 -6.03 -18.37
N LYS A 57 3.79 -6.74 -19.48
CA LYS A 57 4.47 -6.26 -20.70
C LYS A 57 3.53 -5.63 -21.73
N ARG A 58 2.22 -5.60 -21.46
CA ARG A 58 1.24 -5.01 -22.36
C ARG A 58 1.48 -3.50 -22.47
N VAL A 59 1.15 -2.96 -23.64
CA VAL A 59 1.21 -1.53 -23.93
C VAL A 59 -0.21 -1.07 -24.18
N ASP A 60 -0.56 0.10 -23.65
CA ASP A 60 -1.81 0.77 -23.96
C ASP A 60 -1.72 1.35 -25.38
N GLU A 61 -2.64 0.96 -26.26
CA GLU A 61 -2.67 1.35 -27.67
C GLU A 61 -2.89 2.85 -27.87
N THR A 62 -3.52 3.53 -26.90
CA THR A 62 -3.84 4.96 -26.99
C THR A 62 -2.67 5.82 -26.54
N THR A 63 -2.00 5.43 -25.46
CA THR A 63 -0.93 6.23 -24.85
C THR A 63 0.48 5.78 -25.25
N GLY A 64 0.62 4.56 -25.76
CA GLY A 64 1.92 3.92 -26.01
C GLY A 64 2.66 3.55 -24.72
N GLU A 65 2.04 3.75 -23.55
CA GLU A 65 2.67 3.47 -22.28
C GLU A 65 2.47 2.02 -21.83
N ARG A 66 3.44 1.53 -21.08
CA ARG A 66 3.39 0.18 -20.53
C ARG A 66 2.35 0.10 -19.41
N GLN A 67 1.43 -0.86 -19.51
CA GLN A 67 0.48 -1.16 -18.45
C GLN A 67 1.22 -1.65 -17.20
N ARG A 68 0.75 -1.19 -16.03
CA ARG A 68 1.34 -1.57 -14.74
C ARG A 68 0.26 -2.03 -13.78
N PHE A 69 0.52 -3.18 -13.16
CA PHE A 69 -0.26 -3.60 -12.02
C PHE A 69 -0.04 -2.63 -10.85
N SER A 70 -1.13 -2.09 -10.32
CA SER A 70 -1.17 -1.37 -9.06
C SER A 70 -2.21 -2.02 -8.16
N SER A 71 -1.79 -2.41 -6.95
CA SER A 71 -2.68 -3.03 -5.98
C SER A 71 -3.74 -2.02 -5.54
N LYS A 72 -5.01 -2.44 -5.56
CA LYS A 72 -6.14 -1.68 -5.01
C LYS A 72 -6.18 -1.78 -3.49
N ILE A 73 -5.61 -2.85 -2.93
CA ILE A 73 -5.55 -3.09 -1.48
C ILE A 73 -4.43 -2.29 -0.82
N LEU A 74 -3.22 -2.30 -1.41
CA LEU A 74 -2.04 -1.65 -0.82
C LEU A 74 -1.19 -0.97 -1.89
N ALA A 75 -1.41 0.33 -2.09
CA ALA A 75 -0.62 1.15 -3.00
C ALA A 75 0.90 1.10 -2.68
N PRO A 76 1.79 1.18 -3.69
CA PRO A 76 3.25 1.04 -3.52
C PRO A 76 3.90 1.98 -2.49
N TRP A 77 3.37 3.20 -2.36
CA TRP A 77 3.87 4.23 -1.43
C TRP A 77 3.20 4.19 -0.05
N CYS A 78 2.12 3.42 0.11
CA CYS A 78 1.36 3.38 1.36
C CYS A 78 2.24 2.89 2.53
N ARG A 79 2.20 3.64 3.64
CA ARG A 79 2.88 3.33 4.92
C ARG A 79 1.90 3.28 6.10
N LYS A 80 0.64 3.67 5.90
CA LYS A 80 -0.40 3.77 6.92
C LYS A 80 -1.72 3.34 6.31
N SER A 81 -2.52 2.59 7.05
CA SER A 81 -3.89 2.29 6.62
C SER A 81 -4.73 3.57 6.53
N PRO A 82 -5.76 3.62 5.67
CA PRO A 82 -6.65 4.78 5.54
C PRO A 82 -7.20 5.26 6.89
N LYS A 83 -7.67 4.31 7.71
CA LYS A 83 -8.21 4.59 9.04
C LYS A 83 -7.22 5.26 9.99
N ILE A 84 -5.93 4.93 9.91
CA ILE A 84 -4.88 5.62 10.69
C ILE A 84 -4.69 7.05 10.18
N SER A 85 -4.68 7.26 8.86
CA SER A 85 -4.54 8.60 8.28
C SER A 85 -5.70 9.52 8.64
N GLU A 86 -6.93 8.99 8.70
CA GLU A 86 -8.15 9.73 9.05
C GLU A 86 -8.20 10.15 10.52
N VAL A 87 -7.60 9.38 11.44
CA VAL A 87 -7.60 9.71 12.87
C VAL A 87 -6.66 10.88 13.21
N LEU A 88 -5.57 11.06 12.46
CA LEU A 88 -4.56 12.08 12.80
C LEU A 88 -5.12 13.52 12.79
N PRO A 89 -5.89 13.96 11.78
CA PRO A 89 -6.54 15.28 11.83
C PRO A 89 -7.56 15.42 12.96
N LEU A 90 -8.25 14.33 13.34
CA LEU A 90 -9.22 14.36 14.43
C LEU A 90 -8.54 14.59 15.78
N LEU A 91 -7.40 13.93 16.03
CA LEU A 91 -6.61 14.17 17.23
C LEU A 91 -6.19 15.65 17.34
N TYR A 92 -5.82 16.26 16.22
CA TYR A 92 -5.45 17.68 16.18
C TYR A 92 -6.66 18.57 16.50
N LEU A 93 -7.79 18.30 15.84
CA LEU A 93 -9.04 19.04 16.04
C LEU A 93 -9.54 18.96 17.50
N HIS A 94 -9.34 17.83 18.16
CA HIS A 94 -9.71 17.64 19.57
C HIS A 94 -8.69 18.22 20.56
N GLY A 95 -7.69 18.98 20.08
CA GLY A 95 -6.78 19.75 20.93
C GLY A 95 -5.58 18.94 21.46
N LEU A 96 -5.32 17.75 20.93
CA LEU A 96 -4.10 17.03 21.27
C LEU A 96 -2.90 17.77 20.65
N PRO A 97 -1.83 18.06 21.41
CA PRO A 97 -0.60 18.59 20.84
C PRO A 97 0.02 17.60 19.86
N SER A 98 0.55 18.07 18.72
CA SER A 98 1.13 17.19 17.69
C SER A 98 2.33 16.36 18.20
N GLY A 99 3.04 16.86 19.22
CA GLY A 99 4.07 16.11 19.94
C GLY A 99 3.55 14.90 20.72
N ASP A 100 2.28 14.94 21.13
CA ASP A 100 1.64 13.88 21.92
C ASP A 100 0.96 12.81 21.07
N PHE A 101 1.02 12.92 19.73
CA PHE A 101 0.35 11.97 18.85
C PHE A 101 0.99 10.60 18.89
N ALA A 102 2.32 10.55 18.85
CA ALA A 102 3.07 9.30 18.94
C ALA A 102 2.79 8.56 20.26
N PRO A 103 2.94 9.19 21.45
CA PRO A 103 2.65 8.51 22.72
C PRO A 103 1.16 8.15 22.88
N ALA A 104 0.23 9.00 22.45
CA ALA A 104 -1.19 8.65 22.48
C ALA A 104 -1.48 7.44 21.59
N MET A 105 -0.94 7.41 20.37
CA MET A 105 -1.17 6.30 19.45
C MET A 105 -0.47 5.03 19.88
N GLU A 106 0.68 5.11 20.53
CA GLU A 106 1.36 3.95 21.12
C GLU A 106 0.52 3.32 22.23
N GLN A 107 -0.11 4.11 23.09
CA GLN A 107 -1.03 3.61 24.11
C GLN A 107 -2.25 2.90 23.50
N PHE A 108 -2.82 3.45 22.43
CA PHE A 108 -3.96 2.83 21.75
C PHE A 108 -3.60 1.59 20.92
N LEU A 109 -2.43 1.57 20.28
CA LEU A 109 -2.04 0.52 19.33
C LEU A 109 -1.13 -0.56 19.95
N GLY A 110 -0.64 -0.35 21.18
CA GLY A 110 0.21 -1.31 21.90
C GLY A 110 1.60 -1.52 21.29
N SER A 111 2.02 -0.63 20.39
CA SER A 111 3.31 -0.70 19.69
C SER A 111 3.78 0.71 19.36
N PRO A 112 5.10 0.97 19.34
CA PRO A 112 5.62 2.27 18.95
C PRO A 112 5.11 2.62 17.56
N ALA A 113 4.19 3.57 17.50
CA ALA A 113 3.68 4.09 16.25
C ALA A 113 4.78 4.96 15.65
N VAL A 114 5.28 4.61 14.45
CA VAL A 114 6.22 5.48 13.71
C VAL A 114 5.42 6.65 13.12
N LEU A 115 5.02 7.58 13.99
CA LEU A 115 4.31 8.80 13.67
C LEU A 115 5.18 9.96 14.09
N SER A 116 5.83 10.61 13.13
CA SER A 116 6.43 11.92 13.39
C SER A 116 5.34 13.00 13.38
N PRO A 117 5.60 14.19 13.96
CA PRO A 117 4.68 15.33 13.88
C PRO A 117 4.51 15.89 12.46
N ALA A 118 5.55 15.82 11.62
CA ALA A 118 5.60 16.48 10.32
C ALA A 118 4.50 16.06 9.30
N PRO A 119 4.06 14.79 9.23
CA PRO A 119 2.88 14.38 8.46
C PRO A 119 1.59 15.06 8.89
N VAL A 120 1.40 15.32 10.19
CA VAL A 120 0.20 15.99 10.72
C VAL A 120 0.20 17.44 10.28
N THR A 121 1.33 18.14 10.44
CA THR A 121 1.50 19.51 9.97
C THR A 121 1.24 19.65 8.47
N ARG A 122 1.67 18.67 7.67
CA ARG A 122 1.37 18.62 6.22
C ARG A 122 -0.11 18.37 5.93
N LEU A 123 -0.79 17.55 6.72
CA LEU A 123 -2.22 17.28 6.59
C LEU A 123 -3.08 18.52 6.92
N THR A 124 -2.65 19.34 7.88
CA THR A 124 -3.34 20.60 8.26
C THR A 124 -3.06 21.79 7.32
N GLN A 125 -2.18 21.62 6.34
CA GLN A 125 -1.82 22.65 5.35
C GLN A 125 -2.52 22.48 3.99
N GLN A 126 -3.31 21.42 3.82
CA GLN A 126 -4.14 21.18 2.63
C GLN A 126 -5.52 21.83 2.80
#